data_AF-A0A386C9B8-F1
#
_entry.id   AF-A0A386C9B8-F1
#
_cell.length_a   1.000
_cell.length_b   1.000
_cell.length_c   1.000
_cell.angle_alpha   90.00
_cell.angle_beta   90.00
_cell.angle_gamma   90.00
#
_symmetry.space_group_name_H-M   'P 1'
#
loop_
_entity.id
_entity.type
_entity.pdbx_description
1 polymer ?
#
loop_
_entity_poly.entity_id
_entity_poly.type
_entity_poly.pdbx_seq_one_letter_code
_entity_poly.pdbx_strand_id
1 'polypeptide(L)' 'MQLGDVCKVRGEVANTIFLGHSNKGHDGFVGHSYLGRWVNLGASTVTSNLKNTYGTVALWTPAGVRDTGMQFLGTLFG' A
#
# COMPACT_ATOMS: atom_id res chain seq x y z
N MET A 1 -1.83 11.45 0.68
CA MET A 1 -2.81 10.42 0.27
C MET A 1 -3.48 10.90 -1.01
N GLN A 2 -3.62 10.03 -2.01
CA GLN A 2 -4.33 10.35 -3.26
C GLN A 2 -5.42 9.31 -3.49
N LEU A 3 -6.61 9.79 -3.89
CA LEU A 3 -7.79 8.96 -4.14
C LEU A 3 -8.30 9.21 -5.56
N GLY A 4 -8.37 8.16 -6.36
CA GLY A 4 -9.10 8.15 -7.63
C GLY A 4 -10.60 7.98 -7.42
N ASP A 5 -11.33 7.92 -8.55
CA ASP A 5 -12.78 7.93 -8.57
C ASP A 5 -13.39 6.79 -7.75
N VAL A 6 -14.49 7.05 -7.02
CA VAL A 6 -15.31 6.02 -6.36
C VAL A 6 -14.52 5.11 -5.40
N CYS A 7 -13.66 5.69 -4.55
CA CYS A 7 -13.00 4.95 -3.47
C CYS A 7 -13.80 5.01 -2.14
N LYS A 8 -13.78 3.91 -1.38
CA LYS A 8 -14.23 3.88 0.02
C LYS A 8 -13.02 3.68 0.91
N VAL A 9 -12.72 4.62 1.81
CA VAL A 9 -11.54 4.54 2.67
C VAL A 9 -11.86 4.84 4.13
N ARG A 10 -11.43 3.94 5.02
CA ARG A 10 -11.57 3.97 6.48
C ARG A 10 -10.36 3.30 7.14
N GLY A 11 -10.18 3.56 8.43
CA GLY A 11 -9.07 3.07 9.23
C GLY A 11 -7.86 3.98 9.07
N GLU A 12 -6.68 3.46 9.35
CA GLU A 12 -5.45 4.22 9.25
C GLU A 12 -4.85 4.08 7.84
N VAL A 13 -4.62 5.20 7.17
CA VAL A 13 -4.02 5.25 5.84
C VAL A 13 -2.97 6.34 5.80
N ALA A 14 -1.74 6.00 5.42
CA ALA A 14 -0.61 6.92 5.40
C ALA A 14 0.13 6.85 4.06
N ASN A 15 0.38 7.98 3.40
CA ASN A 15 1.21 8.04 2.17
C ASN A 15 0.85 7.01 1.07
N THR A 16 -0.44 6.73 0.90
CA THR A 16 -0.94 5.72 -0.04
C THR A 16 -1.67 6.37 -1.22
N ILE A 17 -1.56 5.74 -2.39
CA ILE A 17 -2.29 6.08 -3.62
C ILE A 17 -3.35 5.02 -3.88
N PHE A 18 -4.59 5.44 -4.16
CA PHE A 18 -5.66 4.58 -4.66
C PHE A 18 -6.02 5.05 -6.07
N LEU A 19 -5.92 4.20 -7.09
CA LEU A 19 -6.20 4.58 -8.47
C LEU A 19 -7.69 4.76 -8.81
N GLY A 20 -8.59 4.22 -7.99
CA GLY A 20 -10.03 4.33 -8.16
C GLY A 20 -10.77 3.02 -7.91
N HIS A 21 -12.09 3.10 -7.73
CA HIS A 21 -13.02 1.99 -7.54
C HIS A 21 -12.59 0.96 -6.50
N SER A 22 -11.84 1.41 -5.48
CA SER A 22 -11.21 0.54 -4.50
C SER A 22 -11.75 0.78 -3.09
N ASN A 23 -11.85 -0.28 -2.31
CA ASN A 23 -12.45 -0.29 -0.99
C ASN A 23 -11.44 -0.71 0.08
N LYS A 24 -11.33 0.10 1.12
CA LYS A 24 -10.76 -0.22 2.42
C LYS A 24 -11.75 0.30 3.47
N GLY A 25 -12.84 -0.44 3.68
CA GLY A 25 -14.03 0.06 4.39
C GLY A 25 -14.03 -0.16 5.91
N HIS A 26 -13.01 -0.77 6.46
CA HIS A 26 -12.95 -1.23 7.85
C HIS A 26 -11.69 -0.73 8.55
N ASP A 27 -11.57 -0.97 9.85
CA ASP A 27 -10.36 -0.61 10.60
C ASP A 27 -9.16 -1.49 10.16
N GLY A 28 -7.94 -1.06 10.49
CA GLY A 28 -6.66 -1.61 9.99
C GLY A 28 -5.77 -0.52 9.38
N PHE A 29 -4.55 -0.87 8.96
CA PHE A 29 -3.49 0.06 8.54
C PHE A 29 -3.02 -0.18 7.10
N VAL A 30 -2.99 0.86 6.27
CA VAL A 30 -2.44 0.81 4.90
C VAL A 30 -1.50 1.99 4.67
N GLY A 31 -0.19 1.73 4.73
CA GLY A 31 0.85 2.75 4.70
C GLY A 31 1.79 2.62 3.50
N HIS A 32 2.20 3.74 2.90
CA HIS A 32 3.20 3.82 1.83
C HIS A 32 2.92 2.86 0.68
N SER A 33 1.64 2.66 0.38
CA SER A 33 1.13 1.60 -0.48
C SER A 33 0.58 2.18 -1.79
N TYR A 34 0.33 1.29 -2.75
CA TYR A 34 -0.34 1.61 -4.00
C TYR A 34 -1.48 0.62 -4.22
N LEU A 35 -2.68 1.12 -4.42
CA LEU A 35 -3.83 0.29 -4.78
C LEU A 35 -4.22 0.60 -6.22
N GLY A 36 -4.23 -0.45 -7.04
CA GLY A 36 -4.79 -0.46 -8.38
C GLY A 36 -6.28 -0.13 -8.41
N ARG A 37 -6.92 -0.30 -9.57
CA ARG A 37 -8.37 -0.15 -9.66
C ARG A 37 -9.05 -1.44 -9.22
N TRP A 38 -10.24 -1.31 -8.59
CA TRP A 38 -11.06 -2.46 -8.19
C TRP A 38 -10.47 -3.34 -7.09
N VAL A 39 -9.57 -2.81 -6.26
CA VAL A 39 -9.02 -3.51 -5.10
C VAL A 39 -10.01 -3.44 -3.93
N ASN A 40 -10.27 -4.57 -3.27
CA ASN A 40 -11.14 -4.63 -2.09
C ASN A 40 -10.40 -5.26 -0.90
N LEU A 41 -10.04 -4.43 0.09
CA LEU A 41 -9.37 -4.84 1.31
C LEU A 41 -10.39 -5.19 2.40
N GLY A 42 -10.29 -6.41 2.93
CA GLY A 42 -11.14 -6.90 4.00
C GLY A 42 -10.88 -6.23 5.35
N ALA A 43 -11.77 -6.50 6.30
CA ALA A 43 -11.64 -6.01 7.67
C ALA A 43 -10.29 -6.38 8.31
N SER A 44 -9.73 -5.45 9.08
CA SER A 44 -8.46 -5.62 9.79
C SER A 44 -7.24 -5.88 8.89
N THR A 45 -7.32 -5.57 7.59
CA THR A 45 -6.15 -5.60 6.71
C THR A 45 -5.11 -4.59 7.20
N VAL A 46 -3.91 -5.08 7.47
CA VAL A 46 -2.74 -4.30 7.89
C VAL A 46 -1.55 -4.59 6.96
N THR A 47 -0.88 -3.55 6.47
CA THR A 47 0.32 -3.70 5.62
C THR A 47 1.56 -3.26 6.38
N SER A 48 2.61 -4.08 6.42
CA SER A 48 3.92 -3.58 6.85
C SER A 48 4.48 -2.63 5.79
N ASN A 49 4.99 -1.50 6.24
CA ASN A 49 5.65 -0.49 5.40
C ASN A 49 7.08 -0.20 5.85
N LEU A 50 7.59 -0.86 6.89
CA LEU A 50 8.92 -0.67 7.44
C LEU A 50 9.56 -2.04 7.69
N LYS A 51 10.80 -2.22 7.24
CA LYS A 51 11.57 -3.42 7.56
C LYS A 51 11.97 -3.43 9.03
N ASN A 52 11.95 -4.60 9.67
CA ASN A 52 12.44 -4.78 11.04
C ASN A 52 13.91 -4.40 11.22
N THR A 53 14.69 -4.39 10.14
CA THR A 53 16.09 -3.96 10.14
C THR A 53 16.27 -2.45 9.98
N TYR A 54 15.19 -1.68 9.80
CA TYR A 54 15.20 -0.24 9.53
C TYR A 54 15.97 0.18 8.26
N GLY A 55 16.44 -0.78 7.47
CA GLY A 55 17.09 -0.55 6.17
C GLY A 55 16.10 -0.36 5.03
N THR A 56 16.62 -0.07 3.84
CA THR A 56 15.83 0.20 2.63
C THR A 56 15.07 -1.03 2.14
N VAL A 57 13.88 -0.83 1.58
CA VAL A 57 13.04 -1.89 1.03
C VAL A 57 13.54 -2.28 -0.37
N ALA A 58 13.59 -3.59 -0.66
CA ALA A 58 13.95 -4.10 -1.97
C ALA A 58 12.69 -4.67 -2.65
N LEU A 59 12.57 -4.47 -3.95
CA LEU A 59 11.43 -4.90 -4.76
C LEU A 59 11.90 -5.89 -5.83
N TRP A 60 11.11 -6.93 -6.08
CA TRP A 60 11.34 -7.81 -7.22
C TRP A 60 10.85 -7.15 -8.52
N THR A 61 11.66 -7.25 -9.58
CA THR A 61 11.31 -6.82 -10.94
C THR A 61 11.63 -7.97 -11.91
N PRO A 62 11.11 -7.94 -13.16
CA PRO A 62 11.51 -8.92 -14.18
C PRO A 62 13.02 -8.98 -14.44
N ALA A 63 13.76 -7.91 -14.13
CA ALA A 63 15.23 -7.86 -14.23
C ALA A 63 15.96 -8.33 -12.94
N GLY A 64 15.23 -8.83 -11.94
CA GLY A 64 15.74 -9.25 -10.63
C GLY A 64 15.33 -8.34 -9.47
N VAL A 65 15.78 -8.68 -8.27
CA VAL A 65 15.55 -7.89 -7.05
C VAL A 65 16.40 -6.61 -7.09
N ARG A 66 15.78 -5.48 -6.81
CA ARG A 66 16.42 -4.16 -6.79
C ARG A 66 16.14 -3.44 -5.48
N ASP A 67 17.16 -2.82 -4.90
CA ASP A 67 16.96 -1.89 -3.80
C ASP A 67 16.19 -0.66 -4.32
N THR A 68 15.19 -0.23 -3.57
CA THR A 68 14.37 0.94 -3.89
C THR A 68 14.94 2.22 -3.30
N GLY A 69 15.87 2.12 -2.34
CA GLY A 69 16.39 3.26 -1.58
C GLY A 69 15.39 3.86 -0.58
N MET A 70 14.18 3.30 -0.47
CA MET A 70 13.14 3.81 0.43
C MET A 70 13.17 3.07 1.77
N GLN A 71 13.21 3.79 2.89
CA GLN A 71 13.03 3.20 4.22
C GLN A 71 11.59 2.73 4.45
N PHE A 72 10.62 3.47 3.89
CA PHE A 72 9.21 3.10 3.94
C PHE A 72 8.69 2.74 2.55
N LEU A 73 8.22 1.50 2.38
CA LEU A 73 7.49 1.04 1.21
C LEU A 73 6.53 -0.06 1.65
N GLY A 74 5.24 0.16 1.40
CA GLY A 74 4.17 -0.78 1.71
C GLY A 74 3.82 -1.68 0.53
N THR A 75 2.58 -2.14 0.52
CA THR A 75 2.09 -3.13 -0.44
C THR A 75 1.66 -2.46 -1.75
N LEU A 76 2.01 -3.09 -2.88
CA LEU A 76 1.48 -2.77 -4.20
C LEU A 76 0.35 -3.76 -4.50
N PHE A 77 -0.90 -3.32 -4.37
CA PHE A 77 -2.09 -4.10 -4.71
C PHE A 77 -2.45 -3.86 -6.18
N GLY A 78 -2.65 -4.94 -6.94
CA GLY A 78 -3.06 -4.93 -8.34
C GLY A 78 -4.48 -5.41 -8.52
#